data_AF-A0A3D2T1Z4-F1
#
_entry.id   AF-A0A3D2T1Z4-F1
#
_cell.length_a   1.000
_cell.length_b   1.000
_cell.length_c   1.000
_cell.angle_alpha   90.00
_cell.angle_beta   90.00
_cell.angle_gamma   90.00
#
_symmetry.space_group_name_H-M   'P 1'
#
loop_
_entity.id
_entity.type
_entity.pdbx_description
1 polymer ?
#
loop_
_entity_poly.entity_id
_entity_poly.type
_entity_poly.pdbx_seq_one_letter_code
_entity_poly.pdbx_strand_id
1 'polypeptide(L)'
;MIERFSELRNTALLVSVFVIAGCGGGDGGGGDAGAADAAPAESPVDAATAGNVAGMVTFSGTAPMMAEINMGSEATCAAKHSTTPTEEGFVGGENGGLANVFVYVKEGLESLSFPTPTSAAVLNQDGCVY
;
A
#
# COMPACT_ATOMS: atom_id res chain seq x y z
N MET A 1 13.68 27.97 -55.28
CA MET A 1 13.60 27.94 -56.76
C MET A 1 12.93 26.60 -57.08
N ILE A 2 11.59 26.56 -57.24
CA ILE A 2 10.96 26.67 -58.58
C ILE A 2 11.41 25.40 -59.34
N GLU A 3 10.68 24.30 -59.52
CA GLU A 3 9.24 24.06 -59.72
C GLU A 3 8.99 22.55 -59.61
N ARG A 4 7.94 22.10 -58.92
CA ARG A 4 7.15 20.90 -59.28
C ARG A 4 5.68 21.05 -58.87
N PHE A 5 5.19 22.29 -58.95
CA PHE A 5 3.77 22.64 -58.96
C PHE A 5 3.32 22.64 -60.43
N SER A 6 2.72 21.56 -60.97
CA SER A 6 1.96 21.71 -62.23
C SER A 6 1.07 20.56 -62.70
N GLU A 7 1.07 19.36 -62.11
CA GLU A 7 0.49 18.20 -62.85
C GLU A 7 -0.73 17.50 -62.23
N LEU A 8 -1.37 18.00 -61.18
CA LEU A 8 -2.68 17.46 -60.75
C LEU A 8 -3.65 18.55 -60.32
N ARG A 9 -3.96 19.45 -61.25
CA ARG A 9 -5.16 20.29 -61.21
C ARG A 9 -6.35 19.50 -61.75
N ASN A 10 -7.46 19.53 -61.02
CA ASN A 10 -8.82 19.24 -61.50
C ASN A 10 -9.17 17.79 -61.88
N THR A 11 -9.58 17.01 -60.88
CA THR A 11 -10.87 16.31 -60.98
C THR A 11 -11.66 16.59 -59.71
N ALA A 12 -12.80 17.24 -59.93
CA ALA A 12 -13.73 17.72 -58.92
C ALA A 12 -14.50 16.59 -58.23
N LEU A 13 -15.14 16.97 -57.12
CA LEU A 13 -16.28 16.31 -56.47
C LEU A 13 -16.03 14.96 -55.79
N LEU A 14 -15.98 14.95 -54.46
CA LEU A 14 -17.15 14.55 -53.66
C LEU A 14 -16.95 14.86 -52.17
N VAL A 15 -18.02 15.38 -51.60
CA VAL A 15 -18.25 15.81 -50.23
C VAL A 15 -18.08 14.64 -49.25
N SER A 16 -17.38 14.88 -48.13
CA SER A 16 -17.77 14.33 -46.82
C SER A 16 -17.10 15.13 -45.71
N VAL A 17 -17.91 15.99 -45.08
CA VAL A 17 -17.62 16.60 -43.79
C VAL A 17 -17.65 15.49 -42.74
N PHE A 18 -16.49 15.14 -42.16
CA PHE A 18 -16.43 14.35 -40.93
C PHE A 18 -16.14 15.31 -39.78
N VAL A 19 -17.19 15.63 -39.01
CA VAL A 19 -17.06 16.22 -37.68
C VAL A 19 -16.54 15.10 -36.77
N ILE A 20 -15.28 15.17 -36.35
CA ILE A 20 -14.78 14.38 -35.23
C ILE A 20 -14.66 15.34 -34.05
N ALA A 21 -15.62 15.21 -33.13
CA ALA A 21 -15.59 15.85 -31.83
C ALA A 21 -14.29 15.46 -31.10
N GLY A 22 -13.60 16.46 -30.56
CA GLY A 22 -12.49 16.24 -29.66
C GLY A 22 -12.96 15.60 -28.37
N CYS A 23 -12.23 14.58 -27.92
CA CYS A 23 -12.17 14.18 -26.53
C CYS A 23 -10.68 13.96 -26.21
N GLY A 24 -10.07 14.99 -25.63
CA GLY A 24 -8.91 14.83 -24.76
C GLY A 24 -9.43 14.43 -23.38
N GLY A 25 -8.87 13.37 -22.82
CA GLY A 25 -9.24 12.85 -21.51
C GLY A 25 -8.61 11.47 -21.35
N GLY A 26 -7.64 11.37 -20.46
CA GLY A 26 -6.84 10.17 -20.26
C GLY A 26 -7.71 8.95 -19.94
N ASP A 27 -7.24 7.80 -20.42
CA ASP A 27 -7.76 6.47 -20.12
C ASP A 27 -7.62 6.19 -18.61
N GLY A 28 -8.59 6.68 -17.85
CA GLY A 28 -8.91 6.23 -16.50
C GLY A 28 -9.69 4.92 -16.62
N GLY A 29 -8.97 3.82 -16.82
CA GLY A 29 -9.50 2.46 -16.83
C GLY A 29 -9.32 1.78 -15.47
N GLY A 30 -9.70 2.44 -14.37
CA GLY A 30 -9.84 1.82 -13.06
C GLY A 30 -11.10 0.98 -13.02
N GLY A 31 -11.02 -0.25 -13.52
CA GLY A 31 -12.04 -1.27 -13.32
C GLY A 31 -12.02 -1.73 -11.87
N ASP A 32 -12.83 -1.10 -11.03
CA ASP A 32 -13.30 -1.67 -9.77
C ASP A 32 -14.15 -2.90 -10.13
N ALA A 33 -13.48 -4.05 -10.25
CA ALA A 33 -14.13 -5.34 -10.24
C ALA A 33 -14.64 -5.53 -8.81
N GLY A 34 -15.91 -5.17 -8.62
CA GLY A 34 -16.60 -5.19 -7.34
C GLY A 34 -16.25 -6.45 -6.55
N ALA A 35 -15.70 -6.21 -5.37
CA ALA A 35 -15.64 -7.21 -4.31
C ALA A 35 -17.07 -7.66 -4.06
N ALA A 36 -17.38 -8.90 -4.47
CA ALA A 36 -18.57 -9.56 -3.99
C ALA A 36 -18.49 -9.60 -2.46
N ASP A 37 -19.53 -9.10 -1.81
CA ASP A 37 -19.75 -9.16 -0.38
C ASP A 37 -19.85 -10.65 0.03
N ALA A 38 -18.69 -11.26 0.21
CA ALA A 38 -18.56 -12.61 0.75
C ALA A 38 -18.66 -12.50 2.27
N ALA A 39 -19.62 -13.22 2.85
CA ALA A 39 -19.75 -13.36 4.29
C ALA A 39 -18.38 -13.73 4.91
N PRO A 40 -18.05 -13.22 6.11
CA PRO A 40 -16.79 -13.53 6.76
C PRO A 40 -16.60 -15.04 6.82
N ALA A 41 -15.51 -15.53 6.22
CA ALA A 41 -15.19 -16.94 6.33
C ALA A 41 -14.80 -17.24 7.78
N GLU A 42 -15.44 -18.26 8.36
CA GLU A 42 -15.30 -18.66 9.75
C GLU A 42 -13.90 -19.23 10.03
N SER A 43 -13.35 -18.93 11.22
CA SER A 43 -12.06 -19.49 11.65
C SER A 43 -12.16 -21.01 11.81
N PRO A 44 -11.15 -21.80 11.37
CA PRO A 44 -11.17 -23.25 11.53
C PRO A 44 -10.91 -23.71 12.99
N VAL A 45 -10.69 -22.79 13.92
CA VAL A 45 -10.33 -23.06 15.31
C VAL A 45 -11.50 -22.77 16.24
N ASP A 46 -11.89 -23.76 17.06
CA ASP A 46 -12.84 -23.56 18.16
C ASP A 46 -12.14 -22.87 19.34
N ALA A 47 -12.56 -21.65 19.64
CA ALA A 47 -12.03 -20.85 20.74
C ALA A 47 -12.19 -21.51 22.12
N ALA A 48 -13.18 -22.40 22.32
CA ALA A 48 -13.38 -23.09 23.59
C ALA A 48 -12.32 -24.17 23.87
N THR A 49 -11.62 -24.64 22.84
CA THR A 49 -10.57 -25.68 22.94
C THR A 49 -9.18 -25.16 22.61
N ALA A 50 -9.06 -23.90 22.20
CA ALA A 50 -7.79 -23.28 21.85
C ALA A 50 -6.84 -23.15 23.05
N GLY A 51 -5.56 -23.44 22.82
CA GLY A 51 -4.50 -23.15 23.78
C GLY A 51 -4.14 -21.66 23.84
N ASN A 52 -3.61 -21.21 24.97
CA ASN A 52 -3.17 -19.82 25.16
C ASN A 52 -1.65 -19.76 25.24
N VAL A 53 -1.05 -18.76 24.58
CA VAL A 53 0.38 -18.44 24.68
C VAL A 53 0.51 -17.09 25.38
N ALA A 54 1.26 -17.04 26.47
CA ALA A 54 1.52 -15.82 27.23
C ALA A 54 2.99 -15.77 27.66
N GLY A 55 3.57 -14.57 27.64
CA GLY A 55 4.95 -14.35 28.04
C GLY A 55 5.40 -12.91 27.82
N MET A 56 6.62 -12.61 28.24
CA MET A 56 7.29 -11.33 28.00
C MET A 56 8.59 -11.58 27.26
N VAL A 57 8.81 -10.83 26.19
CA VAL A 57 10.10 -10.84 25.48
C VAL A 57 10.95 -9.70 26.02
N THR A 58 12.10 -10.07 26.57
CA THR A 58 13.04 -9.14 27.21
C THR A 58 14.33 -9.04 26.41
N PHE A 59 14.98 -7.88 26.45
CA PHE A 59 16.31 -7.68 25.91
C PHE A 59 17.34 -7.53 27.02
N SER A 60 18.46 -8.25 26.91
CA SER A 60 19.57 -8.18 27.85
C SER A 60 20.76 -7.49 27.21
N GLY A 61 21.25 -6.43 27.88
CA GLY A 61 22.38 -5.63 27.42
C GLY A 61 22.02 -4.17 27.24
N THR A 62 22.93 -3.41 26.63
CA THR A 62 22.70 -2.00 26.32
C THR A 62 21.84 -1.89 25.08
N ALA A 63 20.70 -1.21 25.19
CA ALA A 63 19.85 -0.91 24.03
C ALA A 63 20.65 -0.11 22.98
N PRO A 64 20.55 -0.45 21.69
CA PRO A 64 21.19 0.32 20.63
C PRO A 64 20.57 1.72 20.57
N MET A 65 21.39 2.71 20.20
CA MET A 65 20.86 4.02 19.83
C MET A 65 20.38 3.96 18.38
N MET A 66 19.11 4.31 18.16
CA MET A 66 18.51 4.32 16.84
C MET A 66 18.84 5.60 16.09
N ALA A 67 19.05 5.51 14.77
CA ALA A 67 19.32 6.66 13.92
C ALA A 67 18.09 7.55 13.80
N GLU A 68 18.31 8.85 13.67
CA GLU A 68 17.26 9.82 13.38
C GLU A 68 16.78 9.69 11.93
N ILE A 69 15.47 9.78 11.75
CA ILE A 69 14.81 9.80 10.46
C ILE A 69 14.76 11.24 9.93
N ASN A 70 15.36 11.48 8.76
CA ASN A 70 15.37 12.80 8.13
C ASN A 70 14.19 12.98 7.18
N MET A 71 13.20 13.77 7.61
CA MET A 71 12.03 14.15 6.81
C MET A 71 12.11 15.56 6.21
N GLY A 72 13.30 16.18 6.18
CA GLY A 72 13.46 17.56 5.71
C GLY A 72 13.04 17.80 4.26
N SER A 73 13.04 16.76 3.43
CA SER A 73 12.55 16.82 2.05
C SER A 73 11.02 16.88 1.94
N GLU A 74 10.30 16.48 2.99
CA GLU A 74 8.84 16.34 3.02
C GLU A 74 8.25 17.14 4.19
N ALA A 75 8.14 18.46 4.03
CA ALA A 75 7.75 19.38 5.10
C ALA A 75 6.39 19.04 5.75
N THR A 76 5.43 18.53 4.97
CA THR A 76 4.12 18.09 5.48
C THR A 76 4.23 16.86 6.37
N CYS A 77 5.22 15.99 6.14
CA CYS A 77 5.49 14.82 6.98
C CYS A 77 6.24 15.24 8.25
N ALA A 78 7.27 16.08 8.12
CA ALA A 78 8.01 16.61 9.26
C ALA A 78 7.10 17.36 10.25
N ALA A 79 6.14 18.16 9.76
CA ALA A 79 5.20 18.91 10.60
C ALA A 79 4.24 18.04 11.42
N LYS A 80 4.15 16.72 11.14
CA LYS A 80 3.34 15.78 11.92
C LYS A 80 4.01 15.31 13.21
N HIS A 81 5.30 15.62 13.42
CA HIS A 81 6.07 15.16 14.58
C HIS A 81 6.55 16.34 15.43
N SER A 82 6.39 16.26 16.76
CA SER A 82 6.89 17.28 17.70
C SER A 82 8.39 17.17 18.00
N THR A 83 8.97 16.01 17.72
CA THR A 83 10.39 15.67 17.88
C THR A 83 10.83 14.86 16.66
N THR A 84 12.12 14.92 16.31
CA THR A 84 12.66 14.08 15.23
C THR A 84 12.44 12.60 15.57
N PRO A 85 11.72 11.82 14.75
CA PRO A 85 11.56 10.39 14.99
C PRO A 85 12.85 9.65 14.70
N THR A 86 12.95 8.44 15.23
CA THR A 86 14.08 7.53 15.02
C THR A 86 13.61 6.25 14.36
N GLU A 87 14.53 5.53 13.71
CA GLU A 87 14.28 4.19 13.20
C GLU A 87 13.76 3.26 14.31
N GLU A 88 12.87 2.34 13.95
CA GLU A 88 12.23 1.40 14.90
C GLU A 88 12.84 -0.01 14.86
N GLY A 89 14.09 -0.14 14.39
CA GLY A 89 14.84 -1.40 14.44
C GLY A 89 15.02 -1.96 15.85
N PHE A 90 14.89 -1.11 16.87
CA PHE A 90 14.77 -1.49 18.28
C PHE A 90 13.82 -0.54 18.98
N VAL A 91 12.79 -1.09 19.63
CA VAL A 91 11.88 -0.30 20.46
C VAL A 91 11.79 -0.97 21.84
N GLY A 92 12.35 -0.29 22.85
CA GLY A 92 12.32 -0.76 24.22
C GLY A 92 10.92 -0.66 24.83
N GLY A 93 10.53 -1.69 25.56
CA GLY A 93 9.32 -1.72 26.39
C GLY A 93 9.64 -1.50 27.88
N GLU A 94 8.58 -1.44 28.68
CA GLU A 94 8.71 -1.33 30.14
C GLU A 94 9.44 -2.54 30.75
N ASN A 95 10.07 -2.36 31.91
CA ASN A 95 10.73 -3.42 32.67
C ASN A 95 11.75 -4.25 31.86
N GLY A 96 12.42 -3.64 30.88
CA GLY A 96 13.40 -4.33 30.02
C GLY A 96 12.79 -5.17 28.90
N GLY A 97 11.50 -4.97 28.62
CA GLY A 97 10.80 -5.61 27.51
C GLY A 97 11.19 -5.06 26.15
N LEU A 98 10.68 -5.70 25.10
CA LEU A 98 10.65 -5.17 23.74
C LEU A 98 9.20 -4.85 23.34
N ALA A 99 9.02 -3.73 22.65
CA ALA A 99 7.80 -3.42 21.92
C ALA A 99 7.89 -3.99 20.48
N ASN A 100 6.78 -3.94 19.74
CA ASN A 100 6.70 -4.37 18.33
C ASN A 100 7.15 -5.82 18.08
N VAL A 101 6.91 -6.72 19.04
CA VAL A 101 7.29 -8.13 18.95
C VAL A 101 6.25 -8.92 18.15
N PHE A 102 6.68 -9.60 17.08
CA PHE A 102 5.85 -10.51 16.30
C PHE A 102 6.07 -11.96 16.73
N VAL A 103 4.98 -12.62 17.19
CA VAL A 103 4.97 -14.03 17.59
C VAL A 103 4.07 -14.80 16.63
N TYR A 104 4.53 -15.95 16.16
CA TYR A 104 3.75 -16.80 15.25
C TYR A 104 3.95 -18.29 15.56
N VAL A 105 2.94 -19.09 15.23
CA VAL A 105 3.00 -20.56 15.28
C VAL A 105 3.56 -21.04 13.95
N LYS A 106 4.73 -21.70 13.99
CA LYS A 106 5.47 -22.08 12.79
C LYS A 106 4.98 -23.39 12.15
N GLU A 107 4.57 -24.36 12.96
CA GLU A 107 4.28 -25.75 12.56
C GLU A 107 3.09 -26.29 13.37
N GLY A 108 2.42 -27.34 12.88
CA GLY A 108 1.30 -28.03 13.54
C GLY A 108 -0.10 -27.55 13.16
N LEU A 109 -0.21 -26.64 12.17
CA LEU A 109 -1.48 -26.10 11.66
C LEU A 109 -1.67 -26.39 10.16
N GLU A 110 -0.86 -27.26 9.57
CA GLU A 110 -0.79 -27.51 8.13
C GLU A 110 -2.08 -28.12 7.54
N SER A 111 -2.89 -28.76 8.38
CA SER A 111 -4.19 -29.32 8.00
C SER A 111 -5.34 -28.31 8.03
N LEU A 112 -5.10 -27.10 8.54
CA LEU A 112 -6.10 -26.04 8.68
C LEU A 112 -5.95 -25.02 7.54
N SER A 113 -7.07 -24.46 7.10
CA SER A 113 -7.10 -23.34 6.16
C SER A 113 -7.70 -22.13 6.85
N PHE A 114 -6.96 -21.03 6.87
CA PHE A 114 -7.38 -19.80 7.52
C PHE A 114 -7.98 -18.85 6.48
N PRO A 115 -9.11 -18.21 6.79
CA PRO A 115 -9.74 -17.26 5.89
C PRO A 115 -8.82 -16.05 5.67
N THR A 116 -8.73 -15.60 4.42
CA THR A 116 -8.09 -14.31 4.13
C THR A 116 -9.03 -13.19 4.57
N PRO A 117 -8.55 -12.16 5.31
CA PRO A 117 -9.37 -11.00 5.63
C PRO A 117 -9.96 -10.38 4.35
N THR A 118 -11.28 -10.20 4.32
CA THR A 118 -11.99 -9.60 3.18
C THR A 118 -11.96 -8.07 3.20
N SER A 119 -11.69 -7.49 4.38
CA SER A 119 -11.48 -6.05 4.53
C SER A 119 -10.12 -5.63 3.97
N ALA A 120 -10.11 -4.60 3.14
CA ALA A 120 -8.88 -3.98 2.68
C ALA A 120 -8.07 -3.41 3.86
N ALA A 121 -6.76 -3.66 3.86
CA ALA A 121 -5.84 -2.95 4.74
C ALA A 121 -5.71 -1.50 4.26
N VAL A 122 -5.88 -0.54 5.17
CA VAL A 122 -5.75 0.89 4.84
C VAL A 122 -4.30 1.31 5.05
N LEU A 123 -3.64 1.67 3.95
CA LEU A 123 -2.36 2.37 3.98
C LEU A 123 -2.61 3.82 3.55
N ASN A 124 -2.78 4.72 4.51
CA ASN A 124 -3.17 6.12 4.26
C ASN A 124 -2.01 7.12 4.33
N GLN A 125 -0.79 6.65 4.64
CA GLN A 125 0.40 7.50 4.85
C GLN A 125 0.16 8.65 5.86
N ASP A 126 -0.80 8.49 6.76
CA ASP A 126 -1.12 9.51 7.74
C ASP A 126 -0.17 9.43 8.93
N GLY A 127 0.97 10.12 8.79
CA GLY A 127 2.03 10.16 9.79
C GLY A 127 3.39 9.78 9.22
N CYS A 128 3.74 10.27 8.03
CA CYS A 128 4.88 9.74 7.27
C CYS A 128 6.17 9.65 8.10
N VAL A 129 6.93 8.59 7.83
CA VAL A 129 8.26 8.27 8.39
C VAL A 129 9.06 7.53 7.32
N TYR A 130 10.33 7.87 7.16
CA TYR A 130 11.24 7.29 6.16
C TYR A 130 12.61 6.99 6.76
#